data_AF-A0A7Y3AYL2-F1
#
_entry.id   AF-A0A7Y3AYL2-F1
#
_cell.length_a   1.000
_cell.length_b   1.000
_cell.length_c   1.000
_cell.angle_alpha   90.00
_cell.angle_beta   90.00
_cell.angle_gamma   90.00
#
_symmetry.space_group_name_H-M   'P 1'
#
loop_
_entity.id
_entity.type
_entity.pdbx_description
1 polymer ?
#
loop_
_entity_poly.entity_id
_entity_poly.type
_entity_poly.pdbx_seq_one_letter_code
_entity_poly.pdbx_strand_id
1 'polypeptide(L)' 'MESRIECSGLSVAKELYNLVAEEIAPGTGIEPAEFWAAYADIVEHMVPANQFLLEKRDRMHD' A
#
# COMPACT_ATOMS: atom_id res chain seq x y z
N MET A 1 18.81 -6.96 6.92
CA MET A 1 17.96 -5.77 7.12
C MET A 1 17.45 -5.36 5.76
N GLU A 2 16.15 -5.48 5.53
CA GLU A 2 15.53 -4.98 4.31
C GLU A 2 15.51 -3.45 4.35
N SER A 3 16.07 -2.80 3.33
CA SER A 3 16.04 -1.35 3.21
C SER A 3 14.62 -0.89 2.91
N ARG A 4 14.12 0.14 3.62
CA ARG A 4 12.82 0.76 3.38
C ARG A 4 12.97 2.19 2.85
N ILE A 5 11.97 2.64 2.11
CA ILE A 5 11.82 4.00 1.60
C ILE A 5 10.54 4.59 2.20
N GLU A 6 10.62 5.82 2.69
CA GLU A 6 9.44 6.59 3.09
C GLU A 6 8.87 7.31 1.87
N CYS A 7 7.59 7.06 1.56
CA CYS A 7 6.88 7.73 0.47
C CYS A 7 5.41 7.91 0.86
N SER A 8 4.90 9.13 0.73
CA SER A 8 3.49 9.46 1.03
C SER A 8 3.01 8.99 2.42
N GLY A 9 3.88 9.05 3.44
CA GLY A 9 3.58 8.59 4.80
C GLY A 9 3.61 7.06 4.99
N LEU A 10 3.92 6.30 3.94
CA LEU A 10 4.14 4.87 3.98
C LEU A 10 5.62 4.55 4.07
N SER A 11 5.96 3.60 4.93
CA SER A 11 7.25 2.93 4.89
C SER A 11 7.14 1.72 3.96
N VAL A 12 7.82 1.71 2.81
CA VAL A 12 7.72 0.67 1.78
C VAL A 12 9.06 -0.04 1.61
N ALA A 13 9.06 -1.36 1.40
CA ALA A 13 10.29 -2.08 1.09
C ALA A 13 10.90 -1.54 -0.22
N LYS A 14 12.21 -1.23 -0.22
CA LYS A 14 12.90 -0.62 -1.36
C LYS A 14 12.74 -1.43 -2.65
N GLU A 15 12.81 -2.76 -2.55
CA GLU A 15 12.65 -3.66 -3.70
C GLU A 15 11.26 -3.52 -4.33
N LEU A 16 10.21 -3.41 -3.52
CA LEU A 16 8.85 -3.20 -4.01
C LEU A 16 8.67 -1.81 -4.61
N TYR A 17 9.24 -0.79 -3.97
CA TYR A 17 9.20 0.58 -4.50
C TYR A 17 9.85 0.65 -5.90
N ASN A 18 11.03 0.05 -6.04
CA ASN A 18 11.76 0.00 -7.31
C ASN A 18 11.01 -0.83 -8.35
N LEU A 19 10.48 -2.00 -7.99
CA LEU A 19 9.68 -2.82 -8.89
C LEU A 19 8.51 -2.03 -9.49
N VAL A 20 7.79 -1.29 -8.64
CA VAL A 20 6.66 -0.47 -9.10
C VAL A 20 7.15 0.64 -10.04
N ALA A 21 8.21 1.35 -9.66
CA ALA A 21 8.70 2.51 -10.42
C ALA A 21 9.39 2.13 -11.74
N GLU A 22 10.13 1.03 -11.78
CA GLU A 22 11.03 0.67 -12.88
C GLU A 22 10.41 -0.37 -13.83
N GLU A 23 9.51 -1.23 -13.35
CA GLU A 23 9.00 -2.35 -14.14
C GLU A 23 7.47 -2.30 -14.36
N ILE A 24 6.69 -1.86 -13.35
CA ILE A 24 5.22 -1.95 -13.42
C ILE A 24 4.57 -0.67 -13.96
N ALA A 25 4.93 0.50 -13.41
CA ALA A 25 4.32 1.77 -13.76
C ALA A 25 4.64 2.27 -15.19
N PRO A 26 5.84 2.06 -15.76
CA PRO A 26 6.15 2.52 -17.10
C PRO A 26 5.16 2.01 -18.15
N GLY A 27 4.64 2.91 -18.99
CA GLY A 27 3.65 2.59 -20.02
C GLY A 27 2.19 2.58 -19.56
N THR A 28 1.92 2.73 -18.25
CA THR A 28 0.54 2.84 -17.72
C THR A 28 -0.03 4.25 -17.80
N GLY A 29 0.83 5.27 -17.93
CA GLY A 29 0.46 6.69 -17.84
C GLY A 29 0.28 7.19 -16.41
N ILE A 30 0.59 6.38 -15.39
CA ILE A 30 0.54 6.74 -13.98
C ILE A 30 1.96 6.99 -13.48
N GLU A 31 2.20 8.15 -12.89
CA GLU A 31 3.48 8.45 -12.26
C GLU A 31 3.62 7.65 -10.94
N PRO A 32 4.77 7.02 -10.65
CA PRO A 32 4.93 6.22 -9.43
C PRO A 32 4.62 6.98 -8.13
N ALA A 33 4.94 8.28 -8.06
CA ALA A 33 4.63 9.11 -6.90
C ALA A 33 3.12 9.32 -6.71
N GLU A 34 2.37 9.47 -7.80
CA GLU A 34 0.91 9.60 -7.78
C GLU A 34 0.27 8.29 -7.32
N PHE A 35 0.77 7.14 -7.80
CA PHE A 35 0.35 5.83 -7.34
C PHE A 35 0.52 5.67 -5.82
N TRP A 36 1.70 5.99 -5.28
CA TRP A 36 1.96 5.83 -3.85
C TRP A 36 1.14 6.79 -2.98
N ALA A 37 0.90 8.02 -3.46
CA ALA A 37 0.00 8.96 -2.79
C ALA A 37 -1.45 8.43 -2.75
N ALA A 38 -2.00 8.04 -3.90
CA ALA A 38 -3.37 7.50 -3.95
C ALA A 38 -3.51 6.20 -3.15
N TYR A 39 -2.49 5.35 -3.14
CA TYR A 39 -2.49 4.14 -2.33
C TYR A 39 -2.47 4.45 -0.83
N ALA A 40 -1.68 5.43 -0.38
CA ALA A 40 -1.66 5.87 1.00
C ALA A 40 -3.05 6.37 1.45
N ASP A 41 -3.73 7.16 0.62
CA ASP A 41 -5.08 7.62 0.90
C ASP A 41 -6.06 6.44 1.04
N ILE A 42 -5.99 5.44 0.15
CA ILE A 42 -6.82 4.22 0.25
C ILE A 42 -6.55 3.51 1.57
N VAL A 43 -5.28 3.32 1.94
CA VAL A 43 -4.89 2.67 3.19
C VAL A 43 -5.45 3.41 4.39
N GLU A 44 -5.31 4.74 4.45
CA GLU A 44 -5.83 5.56 5.54
C GLU A 44 -7.34 5.37 5.73
N HIS A 45 -8.12 5.36 4.64
CA HIS A 45 -9.58 5.26 4.71
C HIS A 45 -10.09 3.83 4.89
N MET A 46 -9.41 2.83 4.32
CA MET A 46 -9.94 1.47 4.24
C MET A 46 -9.39 0.51 5.31
N VAL A 47 -8.22 0.78 5.90
CA VAL A 47 -7.66 -0.08 6.96
C VAL A 47 -8.60 -0.22 8.16
N PRO A 48 -9.21 0.84 8.72
CA PRO A 48 -10.11 0.69 9.87
C PRO A 48 -11.32 -0.20 9.57
N ALA A 49 -11.91 -0.04 8.38
CA ALA A 49 -13.03 -0.88 7.94
C ALA A 49 -12.62 -2.35 7.73
N ASN A 50 -11.44 -2.58 7.13
CA ASN A 50 -10.91 -3.92 6.93
C ASN A 50 -10.64 -4.64 8.28
N GLN A 51 -10.05 -3.94 9.25
CA GLN A 51 -9.83 -4.46 10.61
C GLN A 51 -11.15 -4.87 11.28
N PHE A 52 -12.17 -4.01 11.21
CA PHE A 52 -13.50 -4.33 11.75
C PHE A 52 -14.12 -5.58 11.11
N LEU A 53 -13.93 -5.77 9.80
CA LEU A 53 -14.45 -6.95 9.10
C LEU A 53 -13.70 -8.24 9.49
N LEU A 54 -12.39 -8.16 9.70
CA LEU A 54 -11.60 -9.28 10.22
C LEU A 54 -12.07 -9.68 11.62
N GLU A 55 -12.26 -8.71 12.52
CA GLU A 55 -12.80 -8.97 13.87
C GLU A 55 -14.22 -9.56 13.81
N LYS A 56 -15.06 -9.12 12.86
CA LYS A 56 -16.38 -9.71 12.66
C LYS A 56 -16.28 -11.17 12.22
N ARG A 57 -15.38 -11.50 11.28
CA ARG A 57 -15.16 -12.88 10.84
C ARG A 57 -14.70 -13.75 12.00
N ASP A 58 -13.75 -13.27 12.79
CA ASP A 58 -13.19 -14.04 13.89
C ASP A 58 -14.28 -14.35 14.93
N ARG A 59 -15.15 -13.38 15.28
CA ARG A 59 -16.33 -13.60 16.13
C ARG A 59 -17.37 -14.59 15.61
N MET A 60 -17.43 -14.83 14.29
CA MET A 60 -18.37 -15.80 13.70
C MET A 60 -17.84 -17.23 13.76
N HIS A 61 -16.53 -17.39 13.95
CA HIS A 61 -15.84 -18.69 13.95
C HIS A 61 -15.42 -19.14 15.36
N ASP A 62 -15.69 -18.32 16.39
CA ASP A 62 -15.67 -18.68 17.81
C ASP A 62 -16.98 -19.40 18.22
#